data_AF-A0A1I7EA50-F1
#
_entry.id   AF-A0A1I7EA50-F1
#
_cell.length_a   1.000
_cell.length_b   1.000
_cell.length_c   1.000
_cell.angle_alpha   90.00
_cell.angle_beta   90.00
_cell.angle_gamma   90.00
#
_symmetry.space_group_name_H-M   'P 1'
#
loop_
_entity.id
_entity.type
_entity.pdbx_description
1 polymer ?
#
loop_
_entity_poly.entity_id
_entity_poly.type
_entity_poly.pdbx_seq_one_letter_code
_entity_poly.pdbx_strand_id
1 'polypeptide(L)' 'MLAKKLTLADREALEMMPGGWFILRDVPALLNRSAWRLERLVSAGVVQSRIRGTYPDYVMEYRVLSAEVAPGETR' A
#
# COMPACT_ATOMS: atom_id res chain seq x y z
N MET A 1 8.63 -14.65 -4.98
CA MET A 1 8.12 -13.60 -5.88
C MET A 1 9.24 -12.63 -6.19
N LEU A 2 9.45 -12.21 -7.45
CA LEU A 2 10.45 -11.18 -7.77
C LEU A 2 9.98 -9.85 -7.17
N ALA A 3 10.61 -9.42 -6.08
CA ALA A 3 10.48 -8.05 -5.60
C ALA A 3 10.96 -7.11 -6.72
N LYS A 4 10.01 -6.53 -7.48
CA LYS A 4 10.35 -5.50 -8.47
C LYS A 4 11.06 -4.40 -7.71
N LYS A 5 12.28 -4.08 -8.14
CA LYS A 5 13.12 -3.05 -7.52
C LYS A 5 12.31 -1.75 -7.44
N LEU A 6 12.07 -1.29 -6.21
CA LEU A 6 11.36 -0.04 -5.97
C LEU A 6 12.15 1.10 -6.60
N THR A 7 11.45 1.95 -7.34
CA THR A 7 12.02 3.16 -7.94
C THR A 7 12.11 4.27 -6.88
N LEU A 8 12.82 5.36 -7.18
CA LEU A 8 12.87 6.53 -6.30
C LEU A 8 11.46 7.09 -6.06
N ALA A 9 10.65 7.20 -7.13
CA ALA A 9 9.26 7.65 -7.05
C ALA A 9 8.37 6.74 -6.18
N ASP A 10 8.69 5.44 -6.07
CA ASP A 10 7.96 4.53 -5.19
C ASP A 10 8.29 4.81 -3.71
N ARG A 11 9.54 5.22 -3.41
CA ARG A 11 9.97 5.59 -2.06
C ARG A 11 9.39 6.94 -1.63
N GLU A 12 9.46 7.94 -2.50
CA GLU A 12 8.82 9.24 -2.27
C GLU A 12 7.32 9.07 -2.02
N ALA A 13 6.65 8.19 -2.78
CA ALA A 13 5.25 7.89 -2.55
C ALA A 13 4.98 7.29 -1.17
N LEU A 14 5.83 6.37 -0.70
CA LEU A 14 5.70 5.77 0.64
C LEU A 14 5.82 6.80 1.75
N GLU A 15 6.73 7.78 1.61
CA GLU A 15 6.89 8.88 2.57
C GLU A 15 5.66 9.80 2.62
N MET A 16 4.92 9.90 1.52
CA MET A 16 3.68 10.67 1.43
C MET A 16 2.43 9.91 1.91
N MET A 17 2.53 8.61 2.19
CA MET A 17 1.36 7.81 2.58
C MET A 17 0.93 8.13 4.03
N PRO A 18 -0.38 8.10 4.32
CA PRO A 18 -0.86 8.22 5.69
C PRO A 18 -0.33 7.09 6.58
N GLY A 19 -0.08 7.41 7.85
CA GLY A 19 0.21 6.40 8.87
C GLY A 19 -1.04 5.58 9.22
N GLY A 20 -0.86 4.28 9.52
CA GLY A 20 -1.96 3.39 9.88
C GLY A 20 -2.71 2.82 8.68
N TRP A 21 -4.00 2.53 8.86
CA TRP A 21 -4.87 2.09 7.78
C TRP A 21 -5.53 3.30 7.11
N PHE A 22 -5.46 3.35 5.79
CA PHE A 22 -6.01 4.45 4.98
C PHE A 22 -6.69 3.91 3.72
N ILE A 23 -7.58 4.70 3.11
CA ILE A 23 -8.21 4.38 1.83
C ILE A 23 -7.56 5.17 0.69
N LEU A 24 -7.83 4.76 -0.55
CA LEU A 24 -7.31 5.46 -1.74
C LEU A 24 -7.61 6.97 -1.73
N ARG A 25 -8.75 7.37 -1.14
CA ARG A 25 -9.19 8.76 -1.04
C ARG A 25 -8.32 9.61 -0.10
N ASP A 26 -7.65 8.98 0.86
CA ASP A 26 -6.76 9.65 1.82
C ASP A 26 -5.37 9.92 1.21
N VAL A 27 -5.06 9.31 0.07
CA VAL A 27 -3.78 9.50 -0.62
C VAL A 27 -3.73 10.89 -1.24
N PRO A 28 -2.64 11.66 -1.03
CA PRO A 28 -2.50 12.99 -1.62
C PRO A 28 -2.69 12.98 -3.14
N ALA A 29 -3.53 13.91 -3.65
CA ALA A 29 -3.79 14.06 -5.08
C ALA A 29 -2.54 14.40 -5.90
N LEU A 30 -1.48 14.90 -5.26
CA LEU A 30 -0.17 15.12 -5.88
C LEU A 30 0.49 13.82 -6.37
N LEU A 31 0.09 12.66 -5.81
CA LEU A 31 0.61 11.38 -6.24
C LEU A 31 -0.06 10.94 -7.55
N ASN A 32 0.64 11.16 -8.66
CA ASN A 32 0.15 10.76 -9.98
C ASN A 32 -0.12 9.24 -10.03
N ARG A 33 -1.29 8.84 -10.53
CA ARG A 33 -1.77 7.44 -10.62
C ARG A 33 -1.67 6.69 -9.28
N SER A 34 -2.19 7.30 -8.21
CA SER A 34 -2.18 6.76 -6.84
C SER A 34 -2.65 5.29 -6.76
N ALA A 35 -3.74 4.93 -7.44
CA ALA A 35 -4.27 3.55 -7.45
C ALA A 35 -3.26 2.54 -8.02
N TRP A 36 -2.71 2.82 -9.21
CA TRP A 36 -1.69 1.95 -9.83
C TRP A 36 -0.43 1.83 -8.98
N ARG A 37 0.00 2.94 -8.37
CA ARG A 37 1.20 2.94 -7.52
C ARG A 37 0.96 2.14 -6.23
N LEU A 38 -0.21 2.25 -5.62
CA LEU A 38 -0.59 1.41 -4.48
C LEU A 38 -0.59 -0.07 -4.83
N GLU A 39 -1.20 -0.46 -5.95
CA GLU A 39 -1.17 -1.86 -6.41
C GLU A 39 0.25 -2.38 -6.64
N ARG A 40 1.11 -1.54 -7.22
CA ARG A 40 2.53 -1.85 -7.39
C ARG A 40 3.25 -2.04 -6.06
N LEU A 41 3.00 -1.17 -5.07
CA LEU A 41 3.57 -1.26 -3.73
C LEU A 41 3.07 -2.49 -2.95
N VAL A 42 1.80 -2.86 -3.15
CA VAL A 42 1.23 -4.10 -2.62
C VAL A 42 1.91 -5.31 -3.24
N SER A 43 2.05 -5.32 -4.57
CA SER A 43 2.77 -6.40 -5.28
C SER A 43 4.25 -6.48 -4.89
N ALA A 44 4.87 -5.37 -4.48
CA ALA A 44 6.23 -5.32 -3.97
C ALA A 44 6.35 -5.76 -2.50
N GLY A 45 5.25 -5.98 -1.79
CA GLY A 45 5.23 -6.44 -0.40
C GLY A 45 5.55 -5.37 0.64
N VAL A 46 5.51 -4.09 0.27
CA VAL A 46 5.76 -2.95 1.18
C VAL A 46 4.48 -2.27 1.65
N VAL A 47 3.35 -2.59 1.03
CA VAL A 47 2.02 -2.15 1.45
C VAL A 47 1.14 -3.38 1.60
N GLN A 48 0.38 -3.45 2.69
CA GLN A 48 -0.66 -4.43 2.88
C GLN A 48 -2.00 -3.84 2.42
N SER A 49 -2.84 -4.63 1.77
CA SER A 49 -4.23 -4.27 1.48
C SER A 49 -5.20 -5.21 2.19
N ARG A 50 -6.39 -4.69 2.53
CA ARG A 50 -7.52 -5.49 3.03
C ARG A 50 -8.83 -4.88 2.58
N ILE A 51 -9.89 -5.68 2.55
CA ILE A 51 -11.25 -5.19 2.40
C ILE A 51 -11.84 -5.00 3.79
N ARG A 52 -12.44 -3.83 4.04
CA ARG A 52 -13.21 -3.54 5.24
C ARG A 52 -14.66 -3.28 4.88
N GLY A 53 -15.57 -3.85 5.67
CA GLY A 53 -17.01 -3.67 5.50
C GLY A 53 -17.67 -4.85 4.81
N THR A 54 -18.89 -4.63 4.36
CA THR A 54 -19.74 -5.64 3.73
C THR A 54 -20.47 -4.98 2.57
N TYR A 55 -20.81 -5.75 1.53
CA TYR A 55 -21.56 -5.23 0.40
C TYR A 55 -22.85 -4.52 0.85
N PRO A 56 -23.19 -3.34 0.30
CA PRO A 56 -22.49 -2.62 -0.79
C PRO A 56 -21.36 -1.69 -0.33
N ASP A 57 -21.23 -1.44 0.98
CA ASP A 57 -20.39 -0.39 1.57
C ASP A 57 -18.96 -0.85 1.93
N TYR A 58 -18.40 -1.79 1.17
CA TYR A 58 -17.02 -2.21 1.42
C TYR A 58 -16.03 -1.23 0.81
N VAL A 59 -14.91 -1.05 1.50
CA VAL A 59 -13.78 -0.23 1.05
C VAL A 59 -12.49 -1.02 1.07
N MET A 60 -11.58 -0.69 0.17
CA MET A 60 -10.23 -1.21 0.20
C MET A 60 -9.37 -0.29 1.06
N GLU A 61 -8.84 -0.84 2.15
CA GLU A 61 -7.88 -0.17 3.03
C GLU A 61 -6.47 -0.66 2.72
N TYR A 62 -5.50 0.22 2.92
CA TYR A 62 -4.09 0.02 2.72
C TYR A 62 -3.33 0.40 3.99
N ARG A 63 -2.18 -0.23 4.20
CA ARG A 63 -1.26 0.11 5.28
C ARG A 63 0.18 -0.06 4.82
N VAL A 64 1.02 0.93 5.06
CA VAL A 64 2.46 0.81 4.82
C VAL A 64 3.06 -0.16 5.85
N LEU A 65 3.75 -1.18 5.34
CA LEU A 65 4.57 -2.06 6.16
C LEU A 65 5.91 -1.36 6.35
N SER A 66 6.10 -0.70 7.49
CA SER A 66 7.43 -0.22 7.87
C SER A 66 8.39 -1.41 7.85
N ALA A 67 9.62 -1.18 7.40
CA ALA A 67 10.62 -2.20 7.08
C ALA A 67 11.07 -3.10 8.26
N GLU A 68 10.39 -3.06 9.40
CA GLU A 68 10.69 -3.88 10.58
C GLU A 68 9.78 -5.12 10.74
N VAL A 69 8.85 -5.38 9.81
CA VAL A 69 8.01 -6.58 9.90
C VAL A 69 8.13 -7.44 8.63
N ALA A 70 9.28 -8.08 8.49
CA ALA A 70 9.28 -9.50 8.12
C ALA A 70 9.30 -10.28 9.45
N PRO A 71 8.17 -10.85 9.86
CA PRO A 71 8.11 -12.30 9.88
C PRO A 71 6.70 -12.83 9.57
N GLY A 72 6.62 -13.88 8.75
CA GLY A 72 5.34 -14.57 8.57
C GLY A 72 5.21 -15.45 7.34
N GLU A 73 6.29 -16.09 6.90
CA GLU A 73 6.17 -17.34 6.14
C GLU A 73 5.58 -18.37 7.11
N THR A 74 4.25 -18.47 7.15
CA THR A 74 3.57 -19.54 7.88
C THR A 74 3.33 -20.66 6.87
N ARG A 75 3.96 -21.79 7.19
CA ARG A 75 3.98 -23.08 6.49
C ARG A 75 2.63 -23.56 6.01
#